data_AF-A0A164W9S9-F1
#
_entry.id   AF-A0A164W9S9-F1
#
_cell.length_a   1.000
_cell.length_b   1.000
_cell.length_c   1.000
_cell.angle_alpha   90.00
_cell.angle_beta   90.00
_cell.angle_gamma   90.00
#
_symmetry.space_group_name_H-M   'P 1'
#
loop_
_entity.id
_entity.type
_entity.pdbx_description
1 polymer ?
#
loop_
_entity_poly.entity_id
_entity_poly.type
_entity_poly.pdbx_seq_one_letter_code
_entity_poly.pdbx_strand_id
1 'polypeptide(L)'
;MHPRPYGLLGLPTEIFLYIVESQIIGCQDLLNCMLVCKHLRDLLQDSMLWTYQRELERDGLIDGVSTLTTAAKLEKLLDRRRRWRDLDPISVETLCIPFDEGPCSLIGGVFARVVRGPDTGTYGIAVALLPNTCGNDHIRDILPDSYSWKSVQSLAIDPAQDLLAFLDWDPLTRKCHLNIQTLFAQEPHPSAAQSRIALSSGRGHLIDRQSDMKLGSDLIAVHQHNKTRVWNWKTGVILWARVFLYIRPFIHVHVRPC
;
A
#
# COMPACT_ATOMS: atom_id res chain seq x y z
N MET A 1 -15.45 30.13 49.56
CA MET A 1 -16.17 29.14 48.73
C MET A 1 -15.48 29.09 47.37
N HIS A 2 -14.77 28.01 47.06
CA HIS A 2 -14.25 27.85 45.69
C HIS A 2 -15.41 27.46 44.77
N PRO A 3 -15.62 28.16 43.64
CA PRO A 3 -16.63 27.77 42.68
C PRO A 3 -16.31 26.35 42.20
N ARG A 4 -17.33 25.47 42.21
CA ARG A 4 -17.17 24.13 41.65
C ARG A 4 -16.88 24.29 40.15
N PRO A 5 -15.88 23.56 39.60
CA PRO A 5 -15.64 23.58 38.18
C PRO A 5 -16.92 23.12 37.44
N TYR A 6 -17.37 23.93 36.49
CA TYR A 6 -18.51 23.61 35.62
C TYR A 6 -17.99 23.01 34.31
N GLY A 7 -18.76 22.09 33.72
CA GLY A 7 -18.42 21.43 32.45
C GLY A 7 -17.46 20.24 32.61
N LEU A 8 -16.61 20.02 31.61
CA LEU A 8 -15.77 18.82 31.48
C LEU A 8 -14.82 18.60 32.68
N LEU A 9 -14.34 19.69 33.29
CA LEU A 9 -13.41 19.66 34.44
C LEU A 9 -14.10 19.35 35.78
N GLY A 10 -15.42 19.30 35.81
CA GLY A 10 -16.20 18.91 37.00
C GLY A 10 -16.63 17.44 37.00
N LEU A 11 -16.30 16.69 35.94
CA LEU A 11 -16.63 15.27 35.84
C LEU A 11 -15.67 14.42 36.66
N PRO A 12 -16.13 13.29 37.23
CA PRO A 12 -15.23 12.25 37.72
C PRO A 12 -14.28 11.78 36.62
N THR A 13 -13.04 11.47 36.99
CA THR A 13 -11.98 11.06 36.06
C THR A 13 -12.41 9.92 35.15
N GLU A 14 -13.15 8.96 35.68
CA GLU A 14 -13.63 7.78 34.95
C GLU A 14 -14.60 8.18 33.83
N ILE A 15 -15.49 9.14 34.09
CA ILE A 15 -16.46 9.63 33.10
C ILE A 15 -15.75 10.45 32.03
N PHE A 16 -14.79 11.29 32.42
CA PHE A 16 -13.98 12.04 31.48
C PHE A 16 -13.21 11.09 30.54
N LEU A 17 -12.49 10.11 31.09
CA LEU A 17 -11.74 9.14 30.28
C LEU A 17 -12.66 8.33 29.39
N TYR A 18 -13.84 7.91 29.87
CA TYR A 18 -14.83 7.21 29.05
C TYR A 18 -15.29 8.05 27.85
N ILE A 19 -15.55 9.35 28.05
CA ILE A 19 -15.93 10.26 26.95
C ILE A 19 -14.80 10.35 25.93
N VAL A 20 -13.57 10.54 26.39
CA VAL A 20 -12.40 10.68 25.50
C VAL A 20 -12.09 9.36 24.78
N GLU A 21 -12.23 8.21 25.42
CA GLU A 21 -12.04 6.87 24.82
C GLU A 21 -13.16 6.49 23.85
N SER A 22 -14.40 6.92 24.13
CA SER A 22 -15.57 6.61 23.29
C SER A 22 -15.57 7.32 21.94
N GLN A 23 -14.81 8.41 21.83
CA GLN A 23 -14.64 9.17 20.60
C GLN A 23 -13.36 8.73 19.87
N ILE A 24 -13.38 8.79 18.54
CA ILE A 24 -12.19 8.59 17.71
C ILE A 24 -11.34 9.85 17.84
N ILE A 25 -10.60 9.96 18.94
CA ILE A 25 -9.70 11.08 19.25
C ILE A 25 -8.29 10.64 18.92
N GLY A 26 -7.63 11.35 18.00
CA GLY A 26 -6.25 11.06 17.61
C GLY A 26 -5.23 11.58 18.61
N CYS A 27 -3.97 11.19 18.43
CA CYS A 27 -2.85 11.69 19.24
C CYS A 27 -2.76 13.23 19.25
N GLN A 28 -2.97 13.88 18.10
CA GLN A 28 -2.96 15.33 17.97
C GLN A 28 -4.07 16.01 18.79
N ASP A 29 -5.26 15.43 18.84
CA ASP A 29 -6.38 15.97 19.60
C ASP A 29 -6.13 15.84 21.11
N LEU A 30 -5.56 14.72 21.55
CA LEU A 30 -5.13 14.54 22.94
C LEU A 30 -4.06 15.55 23.34
N LEU A 31 -3.07 15.80 22.47
CA LEU A 31 -2.08 16.86 22.68
C LEU A 31 -2.75 18.22 22.86
N ASN A 32 -3.69 18.56 22.00
CA ASN A 32 -4.44 19.80 22.09
C ASN A 32 -5.18 19.90 23.45
N CYS A 33 -5.82 18.82 23.92
CA CYS A 33 -6.45 18.76 25.24
C CYS A 33 -5.45 19.02 26.38
N MET A 34 -4.25 18.43 26.32
CA MET A 34 -3.20 18.61 27.33
C MET A 34 -2.58 20.02 27.33
N LEU A 35 -2.78 20.79 26.25
CA LEU A 35 -2.38 22.20 26.16
C LEU A 35 -3.42 23.15 26.75
N VAL A 36 -4.68 22.73 26.92
CA VAL A 36 -5.75 23.59 27.45
C VAL A 36 -5.52 23.95 28.91
N CYS A 37 -5.26 22.96 29.78
CA CYS A 37 -4.99 23.22 31.19
C CYS A 37 -4.15 22.12 31.85
N LYS A 38 -3.56 22.44 33.02
CA LYS A 38 -2.73 21.50 33.80
C LYS A 38 -3.49 20.26 34.23
N HIS A 39 -4.75 20.41 34.66
CA HIS A 39 -5.55 19.29 35.12
C HIS A 39 -5.78 18.24 34.02
N LEU A 40 -6.13 18.68 32.80
CA LEU A 40 -6.30 17.76 31.66
C LEU A 40 -4.99 17.10 31.26
N ARG A 41 -3.89 17.85 31.32
CA ARG A 41 -2.55 17.28 31.14
C ARG A 41 -2.26 16.17 32.13
N ASP A 42 -2.45 16.44 33.42
CA ASP A 42 -2.16 15.49 34.49
C ASP A 42 -3.04 14.24 34.35
N LEU A 43 -4.30 14.38 33.92
CA LEU A 43 -5.20 13.24 33.67
C LEU A 43 -4.79 12.40 32.45
N LEU A 44 -4.37 13.03 31.36
CA LEU A 44 -4.09 12.33 30.09
C LEU A 44 -2.66 11.81 30.01
N GLN A 45 -1.68 12.53 30.56
CA GLN A 45 -0.26 12.24 30.38
C GLN A 45 0.14 10.83 30.83
N ASP A 46 -0.46 10.34 31.91
CA ASP A 46 -0.20 8.99 32.45
C ASP A 46 -1.32 7.99 32.10
N SER A 47 -2.24 8.36 31.20
CA SER A 47 -3.34 7.50 30.79
C SER A 47 -2.89 6.40 29.80
N MET A 48 -3.57 5.26 29.87
CA MET A 48 -3.38 4.17 28.91
C MET A 48 -3.79 4.59 27.49
N LEU A 49 -4.82 5.44 27.37
CA LEU A 49 -5.27 5.98 26.09
C LEU A 49 -4.17 6.79 25.41
N TRP A 50 -3.53 7.69 26.14
CA TRP A 50 -2.43 8.49 25.60
C TRP A 50 -1.25 7.60 25.15
N THR A 51 -0.86 6.64 25.98
CA THR A 51 0.19 5.69 25.63
C THR A 51 -0.18 4.91 24.38
N TYR A 52 -1.41 4.41 24.30
CA TYR A 52 -1.91 3.69 23.13
C TYR A 52 -1.88 4.53 21.85
N GLN A 53 -2.42 5.75 21.86
CA GLN A 53 -2.45 6.62 20.68
C GLN A 53 -1.05 6.99 20.20
N ARG A 54 -0.13 7.29 21.12
CA ARG A 54 1.27 7.58 20.77
C ARG A 54 1.96 6.37 20.14
N GLU A 55 1.73 5.17 20.68
CA GLU A 55 2.29 3.93 20.16
C GLU A 55 1.73 3.59 18.78
N LEU A 56 0.45 3.89 18.55
CA LEU A 56 -0.26 3.67 17.29
C LEU A 56 0.25 4.60 16.19
N GLU A 57 0.39 5.90 16.50
CA GLU A 57 0.96 6.90 15.60
C GLU A 57 2.44 6.61 15.28
N ARG A 58 3.22 6.16 16.27
CA ARG A 58 4.62 5.75 16.07
C ARG A 58 4.75 4.65 15.01
N ASP A 59 3.81 3.72 14.97
CA ASP A 59 3.78 2.63 13.99
C ASP A 59 3.09 3.01 12.68
N GLY A 60 2.59 4.25 12.55
CA GLY A 60 1.84 4.72 11.38
C GLY A 60 0.51 3.97 11.19
N LEU A 61 -0.10 3.51 12.27
CA LEU A 61 -1.37 2.77 12.24
C LEU A 61 -2.54 3.70 12.58
N ILE A 62 -3.75 3.24 12.26
CA ILE A 62 -5.01 3.93 12.60
C ILE A 62 -5.84 2.96 13.45
N ASP A 63 -6.46 3.46 14.53
CA ASP A 63 -7.33 2.64 15.36
C ASP A 63 -8.63 2.33 14.59
N GLY A 64 -8.95 1.05 14.50
CA GLY A 64 -10.16 0.56 13.86
C GLY A 64 -11.30 0.36 14.87
N VAL A 65 -12.50 0.08 14.36
CA VAL A 65 -13.62 -0.31 15.21
C VAL A 65 -13.29 -1.62 15.91
N SER A 66 -13.38 -1.63 17.24
CA SER A 66 -13.05 -2.81 18.06
C SER A 66 -13.80 -2.75 19.38
N THR A 67 -14.16 -3.92 19.89
CA THR A 67 -14.76 -4.11 21.22
C THR A 67 -13.72 -4.27 22.34
N LEU A 68 -12.43 -4.25 21.99
CA LEU A 68 -11.34 -4.42 22.94
C LEU A 68 -11.13 -3.13 23.75
N THR A 69 -10.78 -3.30 25.02
CA THR A 69 -10.35 -2.20 25.89
C THR A 69 -9.02 -1.61 25.38
N THR A 70 -8.78 -0.34 25.68
CA THR A 70 -7.52 0.36 25.36
C THR A 70 -6.29 -0.43 25.81
N ALA A 71 -6.34 -1.04 27.00
CA ALA A 71 -5.25 -1.86 27.53
C ALA A 71 -4.98 -3.09 26.65
N ALA A 72 -6.02 -3.83 26.27
CA ALA A 72 -5.88 -4.99 25.40
C ALA A 72 -5.42 -4.61 23.97
N LYS A 73 -5.87 -3.46 23.46
CA LYS A 73 -5.38 -2.91 22.19
C LYS A 73 -3.89 -2.58 22.24
N LEU A 74 -3.45 -1.91 23.30
CA LEU A 74 -2.04 -1.58 23.51
C LEU A 74 -1.18 -2.84 23.65
N GLU A 75 -1.61 -3.83 24.43
CA GLU A 75 -0.92 -5.11 24.56
C GLU A 75 -0.75 -5.79 23.19
N LYS A 76 -1.82 -5.88 22.40
CA LYS A 76 -1.76 -6.44 21.04
C LYS A 76 -0.82 -5.66 20.12
N LEU A 77 -0.79 -4.34 20.23
CA LEU A 77 0.09 -3.49 19.43
C LEU A 77 1.57 -3.75 19.78
N LEU A 78 1.89 -3.81 21.07
CA LEU A 78 3.25 -4.09 21.55
C LEU A 78 3.69 -5.52 21.20
N ASP A 79 2.81 -6.51 21.37
CA ASP A 79 3.07 -7.91 21.00
C ASP A 79 3.31 -8.04 19.50
N ARG A 80 2.47 -7.40 18.66
CA ARG A 80 2.67 -7.31 17.22
C ARG A 80 4.06 -6.77 16.90
N ARG A 81 4.45 -5.63 17.47
CA ARG A 81 5.78 -5.03 17.20
C ARG A 81 6.92 -5.96 17.58
N ARG A 82 6.83 -6.61 18.74
CA ARG A 82 7.80 -7.60 19.18
C ARG A 82 7.92 -8.74 18.16
N ARG A 83 6.81 -9.36 17.78
CA ARG A 83 6.78 -10.48 16.82
C ARG A 83 7.33 -10.09 15.45
N TRP A 84 7.02 -8.89 14.96
CA TRP A 84 7.58 -8.38 13.71
C TRP A 84 9.09 -8.19 13.76
N ARG A 85 9.61 -7.68 14.88
CA ARG A 85 11.05 -7.52 15.08
C ARG A 85 11.77 -8.87 15.18
N ASP A 86 11.15 -9.82 15.87
CA ASP A 86 11.76 -11.11 16.18
C ASP A 86 11.42 -12.17 15.09
N LEU A 87 10.66 -11.80 14.05
CA LEU A 87 10.13 -12.66 12.99
C LEU A 87 9.43 -13.92 13.55
N ASP A 88 8.61 -13.73 14.58
CA ASP A 88 7.88 -14.79 15.31
C ASP A 88 6.38 -14.75 14.97
N PRO A 89 5.95 -15.32 13.82
CA PRO A 89 4.56 -15.28 13.40
C PRO A 89 3.66 -16.09 14.35
N ILE A 90 2.41 -15.67 14.50
CA ILE A 90 1.40 -16.38 15.32
C ILE A 90 1.11 -17.78 14.73
N SER A 91 1.00 -17.85 13.41
CA SER A 91 0.82 -19.07 12.64
C SER A 91 1.54 -18.94 11.30
N VAL A 92 1.94 -20.08 10.76
CA VAL A 92 2.51 -20.18 9.42
C VAL A 92 1.68 -21.18 8.64
N GLU A 93 1.13 -20.72 7.53
CA GLU A 93 0.36 -21.55 6.61
C GLU A 93 1.00 -21.49 5.23
N THR A 94 1.04 -22.64 4.55
CA THR A 94 1.53 -22.72 3.16
C THR A 94 0.33 -22.82 2.24
N LEU A 95 0.22 -21.86 1.33
CA LEU A 95 -0.88 -21.78 0.37
C LEU A 95 -0.35 -22.10 -1.03
N CYS A 96 -1.02 -23.03 -1.72
CA CYS A 96 -0.72 -23.37 -3.10
C CYS A 96 -1.59 -22.52 -4.03
N ILE A 97 -1.04 -21.41 -4.51
CA ILE A 97 -1.73 -20.51 -5.45
C ILE A 97 -1.10 -20.68 -6.83
N PRO A 98 -1.84 -21.13 -7.86
CA PRO A 98 -1.29 -21.28 -9.21
C PRO A 98 -1.02 -19.91 -9.84
N PHE A 99 0.16 -19.73 -10.44
CA PHE A 99 0.53 -18.53 -11.18
C PHE A 99 1.47 -18.88 -12.35
N ASP A 100 1.47 -18.04 -13.38
CA ASP A 100 2.44 -18.12 -14.48
C ASP A 100 3.66 -17.24 -14.18
N GLU A 101 4.77 -17.50 -14.87
CA GLU A 101 5.96 -16.65 -14.76
C GLU A 101 5.63 -15.20 -15.11
N GLY A 102 5.85 -14.28 -14.17
CA GLY A 102 5.53 -12.87 -14.33
C GLY A 102 5.56 -12.09 -13.02
N PRO A 103 5.28 -10.78 -13.07
CA PRO A 103 5.20 -9.93 -11.88
C PRO A 103 4.02 -10.33 -10.98
N CYS A 104 4.22 -10.18 -9.67
CA CYS A 104 3.19 -10.36 -8.66
C CYS A 104 3.32 -9.30 -7.56
N SER A 105 2.26 -9.08 -6.79
CA SER A 105 2.22 -8.13 -5.68
C SER A 105 1.36 -8.67 -4.55
N LEU A 106 1.85 -8.57 -3.31
CA LEU A 106 1.14 -8.97 -2.10
C LEU A 106 1.04 -7.77 -1.15
N ILE A 107 -0.17 -7.27 -0.93
CA ILE A 107 -0.42 -6.12 -0.06
C ILE A 107 -1.71 -6.35 0.73
N GLY A 108 -1.65 -6.19 2.05
CA GLY A 108 -2.85 -6.21 2.91
C GLY A 108 -3.68 -7.49 2.82
N GLY A 109 -3.04 -8.66 2.60
CA GLY A 109 -3.75 -9.93 2.40
C GLY A 109 -4.34 -10.12 1.00
N VAL A 110 -4.04 -9.23 0.06
CA VAL A 110 -4.44 -9.36 -1.35
C VAL A 110 -3.22 -9.70 -2.19
N PHE A 111 -3.29 -10.81 -2.91
CA PHE A 111 -2.24 -11.30 -3.80
C PHE A 111 -2.67 -11.20 -5.26
N ALA A 112 -2.11 -10.24 -5.99
CA ALA A 112 -2.32 -10.09 -7.42
C ALA A 112 -1.15 -10.68 -8.20
N ARG A 113 -1.46 -11.40 -9.28
CA ARG A 113 -0.47 -12.17 -10.05
C ARG A 113 -0.86 -12.31 -11.51
N VAL A 114 0.12 -12.59 -12.35
CA VAL A 114 -0.11 -12.93 -13.76
C VAL A 114 -0.58 -14.38 -13.89
N VAL A 115 -1.57 -14.59 -14.75
CA VAL A 115 -2.08 -15.90 -15.17
C VAL A 115 -2.21 -15.94 -16.69
N ARG A 116 -2.32 -17.12 -17.29
CA ARG A 116 -2.67 -17.27 -18.71
C ARG A 116 -4.04 -16.67 -18.99
N GLY A 117 -4.10 -15.89 -20.06
CA GLY A 117 -5.35 -15.37 -20.60
C GLY A 117 -6.12 -16.45 -21.39
N PRO A 118 -7.35 -16.13 -21.80
CA PRO A 118 -8.19 -17.05 -22.59
C PRO A 118 -7.60 -17.32 -23.98
N ASP A 119 -6.88 -16.36 -24.56
CA ASP A 119 -6.28 -16.49 -25.88
C ASP A 119 -4.81 -16.93 -25.80
N THR A 120 -4.37 -17.71 -26.78
CA THR A 120 -2.98 -18.16 -26.90
C THR A 120 -2.01 -16.97 -26.93
N GLY A 121 -1.02 -17.01 -26.03
CA GLY A 121 0.00 -15.96 -25.92
C GLY A 121 -0.51 -14.66 -25.31
N THR A 122 -1.62 -14.71 -24.59
CA THR A 122 -2.11 -13.61 -23.76
C THR A 122 -2.07 -13.96 -22.28
N TYR A 123 -2.09 -12.92 -21.45
CA TYR A 123 -1.99 -13.00 -20.01
C TYR A 123 -3.12 -12.20 -19.38
N GLY A 124 -3.68 -12.72 -18.29
CA GLY A 124 -4.58 -12.02 -17.39
C GLY A 124 -3.88 -11.70 -16.07
N ILE A 125 -4.58 -11.00 -15.19
CA ILE A 125 -4.17 -10.72 -13.82
C ILE A 125 -5.23 -11.38 -12.94
N ALA A 126 -4.84 -12.26 -12.05
CA ALA A 126 -5.74 -12.87 -11.07
C ALA A 126 -5.49 -12.25 -9.69
N VAL A 127 -6.52 -12.20 -8.86
CA VAL A 127 -6.47 -11.64 -7.51
C VAL A 127 -6.94 -12.69 -6.52
N ALA A 128 -6.06 -13.12 -5.62
CA ALA A 128 -6.39 -14.00 -4.51
C ALA A 128 -6.50 -13.18 -3.22
N LEU A 129 -7.65 -13.29 -2.54
CA LEU A 129 -7.84 -12.81 -1.18
C LEU A 129 -7.38 -13.90 -0.21
N LEU A 130 -6.37 -13.58 0.59
CA LEU A 130 -5.81 -14.50 1.59
C LEU A 130 -6.71 -14.53 2.83
N PRO A 131 -6.74 -15.66 3.56
CA PRO A 131 -7.48 -15.78 4.80
C PRO A 131 -7.07 -14.69 5.80
N ASN A 132 -8.05 -14.11 6.48
CA ASN A 132 -7.78 -13.31 7.67
C ASN A 132 -7.85 -14.22 8.91
N THR A 133 -7.15 -13.86 9.98
CA THR A 133 -7.13 -14.63 11.24
C THR A 133 -8.48 -14.68 11.98
N CYS A 134 -9.53 -14.07 11.44
CA CYS A 134 -10.81 -13.86 12.13
C CYS A 134 -11.95 -14.75 11.62
N GLY A 135 -11.70 -15.59 10.61
CA GLY A 135 -12.73 -16.45 10.03
C GLY A 135 -12.16 -17.72 9.40
N ASN A 136 -13.03 -18.70 9.19
CA ASN A 136 -12.75 -19.95 8.47
C ASN A 136 -12.72 -19.71 6.94
N ASP A 137 -12.26 -18.54 6.51
CA ASP A 137 -12.37 -18.08 5.13
C ASP A 137 -11.32 -18.80 4.27
N HIS A 138 -11.80 -19.57 3.31
CA HIS A 138 -10.97 -20.13 2.26
C HIS A 138 -10.42 -19.02 1.35
N ILE A 139 -9.30 -19.29 0.69
CA ILE A 139 -8.77 -18.40 -0.36
C ILE A 139 -9.88 -18.14 -1.37
N ARG A 140 -10.20 -16.87 -1.59
CA ARG A 140 -11.11 -16.47 -2.68
C ARG A 140 -10.25 -16.02 -3.85
N ASP A 141 -10.19 -16.85 -4.87
CA ASP A 141 -9.46 -16.57 -6.11
C ASP A 141 -10.40 -15.95 -7.15
N ILE A 142 -10.07 -14.74 -7.60
CA ILE A 142 -10.82 -13.97 -8.59
C ILE A 142 -10.00 -14.03 -9.88
N LEU A 143 -10.55 -14.71 -10.87
CA LEU A 143 -9.94 -14.85 -12.20
C LEU A 143 -10.48 -13.76 -13.14
N PRO A 144 -9.66 -13.33 -14.12
CA PRO A 144 -10.10 -12.35 -15.11
C PRO A 144 -11.11 -12.98 -16.08
N ASP A 145 -12.25 -12.33 -16.26
CA ASP A 145 -13.34 -12.86 -17.10
C ASP A 145 -13.14 -12.63 -18.61
N SER A 146 -12.41 -11.57 -19.01
CA SER A 146 -12.33 -11.18 -20.43
C SER A 146 -11.09 -10.39 -20.85
N TYR A 147 -10.33 -9.82 -19.92
CA TYR A 147 -9.18 -8.98 -20.27
C TYR A 147 -7.92 -9.80 -20.47
N SER A 148 -7.25 -9.56 -21.60
CA SER A 148 -6.01 -10.24 -21.94
C SER A 148 -4.97 -9.25 -22.48
N TRP A 149 -3.75 -9.37 -21.98
CA TRP A 149 -2.60 -8.53 -22.32
C TRP A 149 -1.51 -9.37 -22.97
N LYS A 150 -0.70 -8.75 -23.83
CA LYS A 150 0.37 -9.48 -24.54
C LYS A 150 1.58 -9.75 -23.66
N SER A 151 1.93 -8.82 -22.78
CA SER A 151 3.06 -8.99 -21.87
C SER A 151 2.95 -8.02 -20.70
N VAL A 152 2.72 -8.54 -19.50
CA VAL A 152 2.69 -7.74 -18.27
C VAL A 152 4.11 -7.70 -17.70
N GLN A 153 4.72 -6.51 -17.66
CA GLN A 153 6.12 -6.33 -17.28
C GLN A 153 6.31 -6.00 -15.80
N SER A 154 5.37 -5.24 -15.23
CA SER A 154 5.37 -4.86 -13.82
C SER A 154 3.93 -4.69 -13.35
N LEU A 155 3.70 -4.93 -12.06
CA LEU A 155 2.39 -4.91 -11.43
C LEU A 155 2.53 -4.27 -10.04
N ALA A 156 1.58 -3.43 -9.66
CA ALA A 156 1.43 -2.92 -8.31
C ALA A 156 -0.04 -2.76 -7.98
N ILE A 157 -0.40 -2.94 -6.71
CA ILE A 157 -1.79 -2.83 -6.24
C ILE A 157 -1.88 -1.85 -5.07
N ASP A 158 -3.06 -1.31 -4.83
CA ASP A 158 -3.44 -0.67 -3.56
C ASP A 158 -4.89 -1.07 -3.25
N PRO A 159 -5.10 -2.13 -2.46
CA PRO A 159 -6.43 -2.63 -2.14
C PRO A 159 -7.33 -1.61 -1.43
N ALA A 160 -6.75 -0.66 -0.68
CA ALA A 160 -7.53 0.34 0.05
C ALA A 160 -8.25 1.32 -0.89
N GLN A 161 -7.77 1.45 -2.12
CA GLN A 161 -8.35 2.29 -3.16
C GLN A 161 -8.99 1.48 -4.30
N ASP A 162 -9.07 0.15 -4.16
CA ASP A 162 -9.43 -0.76 -5.27
C ASP A 162 -8.57 -0.48 -6.53
N LEU A 163 -7.26 -0.27 -6.35
CA LEU A 163 -6.37 0.16 -7.43
C LEU A 163 -5.47 -0.97 -7.91
N LEU A 164 -5.46 -1.18 -9.22
CA LEU A 164 -4.52 -2.04 -9.95
C LEU A 164 -3.79 -1.20 -10.99
N ALA A 165 -2.47 -1.12 -10.88
CA ALA A 165 -1.62 -0.51 -11.88
C ALA A 165 -0.68 -1.57 -12.47
N PHE A 166 -0.50 -1.56 -13.79
CA PHE A 166 0.44 -2.47 -14.45
C PHE A 166 0.95 -1.93 -15.77
N LEU A 167 2.13 -2.41 -16.17
CA LEU A 167 2.75 -2.09 -17.45
C LEU A 167 2.47 -3.20 -18.46
N ASP A 168 1.80 -2.86 -19.57
CA ASP A 168 1.69 -3.75 -20.73
C ASP A 168 2.74 -3.38 -21.79
N TRP A 169 3.39 -4.38 -22.37
CA TRP A 169 4.25 -4.22 -23.53
C TRP A 169 3.66 -4.96 -24.73
N ASP A 170 3.48 -4.22 -25.82
CA ASP A 170 3.08 -4.80 -27.10
C ASP A 170 4.34 -5.05 -27.96
N PRO A 171 4.71 -6.31 -28.22
CA PRO A 171 5.90 -6.64 -28.99
C PRO A 171 5.79 -6.21 -30.46
N LEU A 172 4.58 -6.08 -31.01
CA LEU A 172 4.36 -5.70 -32.41
C LEU A 172 4.55 -4.20 -32.59
N THR A 173 3.91 -3.39 -31.74
CA THR A 173 3.99 -1.93 -31.84
C THR A 173 5.20 -1.34 -31.11
N ARG A 174 5.88 -2.13 -30.27
CA ARG A 174 6.96 -1.70 -29.38
C ARG A 174 6.55 -0.53 -28.48
N LYS A 175 5.28 -0.54 -28.06
CA LYS A 175 4.70 0.44 -27.15
C LYS A 175 4.52 -0.18 -25.78
N CYS A 176 4.82 0.61 -24.76
CA CYS A 176 4.49 0.30 -23.38
C CYS A 176 3.34 1.21 -22.95
N HIS A 177 2.32 0.67 -22.27
CA HIS A 177 1.33 1.51 -21.60
C HIS A 177 1.31 1.20 -20.11
N LEU A 178 1.10 2.25 -19.33
CA LEU A 178 0.64 2.11 -17.97
C LEU A 178 -0.88 2.00 -18.01
N ASN A 179 -1.40 0.91 -17.46
CA ASN A 179 -2.83 0.69 -17.30
C ASN A 179 -3.19 0.86 -15.82
N ILE A 180 -4.27 1.59 -15.57
CA ILE A 180 -4.79 1.92 -14.25
C ILE A 180 -6.25 1.48 -14.22
N GLN A 181 -6.52 0.43 -13.46
CA GLN A 181 -7.79 -0.27 -13.40
C GLN A 181 -8.26 -0.44 -11.96
N THR A 182 -9.52 -0.80 -11.79
CA THR A 182 -10.03 -1.33 -10.52
C THR A 182 -9.37 -2.68 -10.23
N LEU A 183 -9.03 -2.95 -8.97
CA LEU A 183 -8.32 -4.17 -8.60
C LEU A 183 -9.20 -5.40 -8.76
N PHE A 184 -10.44 -5.33 -8.30
CA PHE A 184 -11.32 -6.49 -8.28
C PHE A 184 -12.14 -6.66 -9.56
N ALA A 185 -12.61 -5.56 -10.16
CA ALA A 185 -13.42 -5.61 -11.38
C ALA A 185 -12.58 -5.51 -12.67
N GLN A 186 -11.32 -5.05 -12.59
CA GLN A 186 -10.43 -4.87 -13.74
C GLN A 186 -11.01 -3.96 -14.84
N GLU A 187 -11.80 -2.99 -14.42
CA GLU A 187 -12.38 -1.95 -15.26
C GLU A 187 -11.52 -0.68 -15.19
N PRO A 188 -11.63 0.28 -16.13
CA PRO A 188 -10.98 1.57 -16.00
C PRO A 188 -11.26 2.22 -14.63
N HIS A 189 -10.20 2.56 -13.88
CA HIS A 189 -10.39 3.08 -12.53
C HIS A 189 -11.12 4.44 -12.54
N PRO A 190 -12.24 4.61 -11.83
CA PRO A 190 -13.09 5.80 -11.94
C PRO A 190 -12.41 7.09 -11.50
N SER A 191 -11.50 7.00 -10.52
CA SER A 191 -10.72 8.16 -10.05
C SER A 191 -9.48 8.46 -10.89
N ALA A 192 -9.13 7.65 -11.89
CA ALA A 192 -7.93 7.89 -12.69
C ALA A 192 -8.19 8.98 -13.73
N ALA A 193 -7.32 9.98 -13.80
CA ALA A 193 -7.41 11.00 -14.87
C ALA A 193 -7.34 10.36 -16.26
N GLN A 194 -6.52 9.32 -16.39
CA GLN A 194 -6.38 8.50 -17.58
C GLN A 194 -6.18 7.05 -17.16
N SER A 195 -7.05 6.15 -17.60
CA SER A 195 -6.94 4.72 -17.31
C SER A 195 -5.84 4.02 -18.10
N ARG A 196 -5.38 4.63 -19.20
CA ARG A 196 -4.30 4.10 -20.04
C ARG A 196 -3.40 5.22 -20.53
N ILE A 197 -2.12 5.12 -20.21
CA ILE A 197 -1.14 6.17 -20.50
C ILE A 197 0.00 5.58 -21.31
N ALA A 198 0.20 6.09 -22.53
CA ALA A 198 1.29 5.66 -23.38
C ALA A 198 2.64 6.14 -22.84
N LEU A 199 3.54 5.20 -22.57
CA LEU A 199 4.91 5.49 -22.20
C LEU A 199 5.74 5.67 -23.48
N SER A 200 6.33 6.85 -23.64
CA SER A 200 7.30 7.10 -24.70
C SER A 200 8.52 6.21 -24.52
N SER A 201 8.53 5.08 -25.24
CA SER A 201 9.70 4.22 -25.35
C SER A 201 10.85 5.03 -25.92
N GLY A 202 11.97 5.11 -25.19
CA GLY A 202 13.24 5.48 -25.82
C GLY A 202 13.49 4.53 -26.99
N ARG A 203 14.16 4.98 -28.05
CA ARG A 203 14.40 4.18 -29.27
C ARG A 203 14.81 2.74 -28.88
N GLY A 204 13.87 1.82 -29.10
CA GLY A 204 13.80 0.54 -28.40
C GLY A 204 15.00 -0.35 -28.64
N HIS A 205 15.79 -0.55 -27.60
CA HIS A 205 16.70 -1.69 -27.52
C HIS A 205 15.93 -2.89 -26.97
N LEU A 206 15.99 -4.03 -27.66
CA LEU A 206 15.32 -5.29 -27.27
C LEU A 206 15.77 -5.85 -25.91
N ILE A 207 16.85 -5.31 -25.34
CA ILE A 207 17.44 -5.67 -24.04
C ILE A 207 16.78 -4.88 -22.89
N ASP A 208 15.94 -3.90 -23.21
CA ASP A 208 15.28 -3.01 -22.26
C ASP A 208 13.99 -3.59 -21.66
N ARG A 209 14.10 -4.74 -20.98
CA ARG A 209 12.94 -5.43 -20.38
C ARG A 209 12.73 -5.15 -18.90
N GLN A 210 13.63 -4.41 -18.26
CA GLN A 210 13.51 -4.13 -16.83
C GLN A 210 12.80 -2.80 -16.63
N SER A 211 11.49 -2.89 -16.42
CA SER A 211 10.70 -1.80 -15.85
C SER A 211 10.33 -2.16 -14.43
N ASP A 212 10.46 -1.21 -13.51
CA ASP A 212 9.96 -1.34 -12.14
C ASP A 212 8.90 -0.26 -11.91
N MET A 213 7.91 -0.59 -11.08
CA MET A 213 6.82 0.30 -10.75
C MET A 213 6.52 0.21 -9.27
N LYS A 214 6.33 1.38 -8.64
CA LYS A 214 5.94 1.50 -7.24
C LYS A 214 4.71 2.38 -7.13
N LEU A 215 3.84 2.02 -6.19
CA LEU A 215 2.67 2.79 -5.79
C LEU A 215 2.91 3.42 -4.42
N GLY A 216 2.43 4.64 -4.26
CA GLY A 216 2.40 5.33 -2.96
C GLY A 216 1.22 6.29 -2.91
N SER A 217 0.11 5.87 -2.30
CA SER A 217 -1.14 6.63 -2.24
C SER A 217 -1.59 7.07 -3.64
N ASP A 218 -1.54 8.38 -3.93
CA ASP A 218 -1.95 8.94 -5.22
C ASP A 218 -0.83 8.96 -6.26
N LEU A 219 0.36 8.44 -5.93
CA LEU A 219 1.54 8.49 -6.78
C LEU A 219 1.86 7.14 -7.40
N ILE A 220 2.11 7.15 -8.71
CA ILE A 220 2.73 6.05 -9.44
C ILE A 220 4.13 6.47 -9.85
N ALA A 221 5.13 5.71 -9.42
CA ALA A 221 6.50 5.82 -9.90
C ALA A 221 6.75 4.71 -10.92
N VAL A 222 7.10 5.07 -12.15
CA VAL A 222 7.54 4.15 -13.18
C VAL A 222 9.02 4.41 -13.48
N HIS A 223 9.85 3.40 -13.28
CA HIS A 223 11.22 3.38 -13.75
C HIS A 223 11.32 2.49 -14.98
N GLN A 224 11.71 3.07 -16.11
CA GLN A 224 11.93 2.38 -17.36
C GLN A 224 13.31 2.78 -17.90
N HIS A 225 14.21 1.81 -17.95
CA HIS A 225 15.57 1.95 -18.47
C HIS A 225 16.43 2.97 -17.72
N ASN A 226 16.42 4.21 -18.22
CA ASN A 226 17.17 5.32 -17.71
C ASN A 226 16.24 6.49 -17.39
N LYS A 227 14.93 6.25 -17.33
CA LYS A 227 13.93 7.28 -17.05
C LYS A 227 13.13 6.85 -15.84
N THR A 228 13.00 7.75 -14.88
CA THR A 228 12.02 7.60 -13.82
C THR A 228 11.03 8.73 -13.93
N ARG A 229 9.74 8.42 -13.81
CA ARG A 229 8.67 9.40 -13.77
C ARG A 229 7.75 9.09 -12.60
N VAL A 230 7.40 10.09 -11.82
CA VAL A 230 6.45 10.02 -10.71
C VAL A 230 5.27 10.94 -11.01
N TRP A 231 4.07 10.35 -11.07
CA TRP A 231 2.87 11.02 -11.54
C TRP A 231 1.80 10.84 -10.47
N ASN A 232 0.98 11.87 -10.29
CA ASN A 232 -0.26 11.70 -9.57
C ASN A 232 -1.28 11.08 -10.54
N TRP A 233 -1.70 9.85 -10.27
CA TRP A 233 -2.53 9.08 -11.20
C TRP A 233 -3.99 9.56 -11.25
N LYS A 234 -4.46 10.22 -10.18
CA LYS A 234 -5.79 10.82 -10.12
C LYS A 234 -5.88 12.11 -10.91
N THR A 235 -4.83 12.92 -10.92
CA THR A 235 -4.80 14.20 -11.65
C THR A 235 -4.15 14.11 -13.02
N GLY A 236 -3.38 13.05 -13.28
CA GLY A 236 -2.60 12.87 -14.51
C GLY A 236 -1.34 13.75 -14.58
N VAL A 237 -1.03 14.50 -13.52
CA VAL A 237 0.10 15.44 -13.50
C VAL A 237 1.39 14.70 -13.17
N ILE A 238 2.41 14.89 -14.01
CA ILE A 238 3.78 14.43 -13.71
C ILE A 238 4.39 15.40 -12.69
N LEU A 239 4.64 14.90 -11.49
CA LEU A 239 5.24 15.70 -10.41
C LEU A 239 6.76 15.69 -10.49
N TRP A 240 7.35 14.61 -11.00
CA TRP A 240 8.79 14.49 -11.13
C TRP A 240 9.16 13.58 -12.29
N ALA A 241 10.23 13.95 -13.01
CA ALA A 241 10.81 13.12 -14.04
C ALA A 241 12.33 13.32 -14.09
N ARG A 242 13.07 12.23 -14.26
CA ARG A 242 14.52 12.26 -14.43
C ARG A 242 14.95 11.31 -15.52
N VAL A 243 15.91 11.75 -16.32
CA VAL A 243 16.62 10.91 -17.30
C VAL A 243 18.06 10.77 -16.82
N PHE A 244 18.50 9.54 -16.62
CA PHE A 244 19.87 9.17 -16.30
C PHE A 244 20.63 8.98 -17.62
N LEU A 245 21.64 9.81 -17.88
CA LEU A 245 22.50 9.58 -19.03
C LEU A 245 23.49 8.47 -18.65
N TYR A 246 23.33 7.29 -19.23
CA TYR A 246 24.39 6.29 -19.20
C TYR A 246 25.55 6.82 -20.05
N ILE A 247 26.55 7.42 -19.42
CA ILE A 247 27.87 7.56 -20.04
C ILE A 247 28.42 6.15 -20.11
N ARG A 248 28.31 5.49 -21.26
CA ARG A 248 29.06 4.24 -21.49
C ARG A 248 30.55 4.60 -21.47
N PRO A 249 31.37 4.11 -20.53
CA PRO A 249 32.80 4.14 -20.74
C PRO A 249 33.08 3.19 -21.92
N PHE A 250 33.49 3.76 -23.06
CA PHE A 250 34.04 2.98 -24.17
C PHE A 250 35.40 2.41 -23.72
N ILE A 251 35.38 1.27 -23.03
CA ILE A 251 36.60 0.47 -22.83
C ILE A 251 36.62 -0.57 -23.95
N HIS A 252 37.28 -0.24 -25.06
CA HIS A 252 37.70 -1.22 -26.05
C HIS A 252 38.81 -2.07 -25.45
N VAL A 253 38.48 -3.24 -24.89
CA VAL A 253 39.49 -4.24 -24.54
C VAL A 253 39.78 -5.06 -25.81
N HIS A 254 40.88 -4.73 -26.49
CA HIS A 254 41.46 -5.61 -27.50
C HIS A 254 42.14 -6.78 -26.80
N VAL A 255 41.48 -7.94 -26.79
CA VAL A 255 42.14 -9.21 -26.44
C VAL A 255 42.81 -9.73 -27.71
N ARG A 256 44.14 -9.76 -27.73
CA ARG A 256 44.89 -10.53 -28.74
C ARG A 256 44.98 -11.98 -28.27
N PRO A 257 44.66 -12.97 -29.12
CA PRO A 257 44.93 -14.36 -28.80
C PRO A 257 46.44 -14.62 -28.81
N CYS A 258 46.91 -15.42 -27.85
CA CYS A 258 48.23 -16.06 -27.86
C CYS A 258 48.16 -17.34 -28.70
#